data_AF-A0A151X962-F1
#
_entry.id   AF-A0A151X962-F1
#
_cell.length_a   1.000
_cell.length_b   1.000
_cell.length_c   1.000
_cell.angle_alpha   90.00
_cell.angle_beta   90.00
_cell.angle_gamma   90.00
#
_symmetry.space_group_name_H-M   'P 1'
#
loop_
_entity.id
_entity.type
_entity.pdbx_description
1 polymer ?
#
loop_
_entity_poly.entity_id
_entity_poly.type
_entity_poly.pdbx_seq_one_letter_code
_entity_poly.pdbx_strand_id
1 'polypeptide(L)'
;MQTNAYNYQHVYRQMSNYYSRRKWIFLIALISCVVLVVLITKYPFVENNTIIRDTYLDDVPADLYQAVLDTWYNFSSNEKWYNKKNISALSSEAFHDLLADIHQNWIIWNHNPKESYVLQEPDVEDPSMGQSTAIREILNDKKNGFFIECGAYDGEIRSNTLFLERFKGWSGLLIEADPINFTKMLQKNRKAYLSPTCLSITKNPTVASFLMARNVGRLHEPKNTTEDVLANTLDVAYTGKHVRVQCFPLTHYIAALEIKTIDYFSLDIEGNEIDVLETIPFNEVDIKVQHLL
;
A
#
# COMPACT_ATOMS: atom_id res chain seq x y z
N MET A 1 -75.17 -49.58 8.83
CA MET A 1 -75.02 -48.12 8.99
C MET A 1 -73.63 -47.86 9.56
N GLN A 2 -72.70 -47.48 8.70
CA GLN A 2 -71.25 -47.58 8.86
C GLN A 2 -70.64 -46.16 8.88
N THR A 3 -71.12 -45.29 9.77
CA THR A 3 -70.79 -43.85 9.75
C THR A 3 -70.31 -43.27 11.09
N ASN A 4 -70.28 -44.03 12.19
CA ASN A 4 -69.90 -43.48 13.51
C ASN A 4 -68.47 -43.81 13.98
N ALA A 5 -67.73 -44.72 13.31
CA ALA A 5 -66.36 -45.07 13.72
C ALA A 5 -65.27 -44.13 13.15
N TYR A 6 -65.52 -43.50 11.99
CA TYR A 6 -64.53 -42.64 11.31
C TYR A 6 -64.30 -41.28 12.00
N ASN A 7 -65.31 -40.73 12.70
CA ASN A 7 -65.21 -39.40 13.32
C ASN A 7 -64.43 -39.39 14.64
N TYR A 8 -64.44 -40.47 15.42
CA TYR A 8 -63.73 -40.53 16.72
C TYR A 8 -62.21 -40.67 16.56
N GLN A 9 -61.73 -41.43 15.56
CA GLN A 9 -60.30 -41.57 15.29
C GLN A 9 -59.65 -40.27 14.81
N HIS A 10 -60.39 -39.42 14.09
CA HIS A 10 -59.85 -38.16 13.57
C HIS A 10 -59.62 -37.10 14.66
N VAL A 11 -60.55 -36.98 15.61
CA VAL A 11 -60.46 -36.01 16.72
C VAL A 11 -59.35 -36.39 17.70
N TYR A 12 -59.21 -37.68 18.04
CA TYR A 12 -58.15 -38.15 18.95
C TYR A 12 -56.75 -37.98 18.34
N ARG A 13 -56.61 -38.17 17.02
CA ARG A 13 -55.36 -37.97 16.28
C ARG A 13 -54.99 -36.48 16.16
N GLN A 14 -55.97 -35.58 16.03
CA GLN A 14 -55.73 -34.13 16.05
C GLN A 14 -55.33 -33.62 17.44
N MET A 15 -55.99 -34.06 18.52
CA MET A 15 -55.64 -33.65 19.88
C MET A 15 -54.27 -34.18 20.33
N SER A 16 -53.93 -35.43 20.00
CA SER A 16 -52.61 -36.01 20.27
C SER A 16 -51.48 -35.27 19.53
N ASN A 17 -51.68 -34.94 18.25
CA ASN A 17 -50.72 -34.16 17.47
C ASN A 17 -50.56 -32.71 17.99
N TYR A 18 -51.62 -32.10 18.52
CA TYR A 18 -51.57 -30.76 19.10
C TYR A 18 -50.77 -30.73 20.43
N TYR A 19 -51.02 -31.68 21.34
CA TYR A 19 -50.29 -31.80 22.60
C TYR A 19 -48.81 -32.17 22.40
N SER A 20 -48.51 -33.05 21.43
CA SER A 20 -47.13 -33.40 21.08
C SER A 20 -46.37 -32.19 20.51
N ARG A 21 -46.96 -31.43 19.58
CA ARG A 21 -46.35 -30.23 19.00
C ARG A 21 -46.03 -29.14 20.04
N ARG A 22 -46.90 -28.90 21.03
CA ARG A 22 -46.63 -27.94 22.11
C ARG A 22 -45.43 -28.36 22.97
N LYS A 23 -45.29 -29.66 23.31
CA LYS A 23 -44.13 -30.15 24.07
C LYS A 23 -42.81 -29.93 23.34
N TRP A 24 -42.79 -30.15 22.03
CA TRP A 24 -41.60 -29.90 21.21
C TRP A 24 -41.25 -28.41 21.10
N ILE A 25 -42.25 -27.52 20.99
CA ILE A 25 -42.01 -26.07 20.96
C ILE A 25 -41.39 -25.59 22.28
N PHE A 26 -41.92 -26.03 23.43
CA PHE A 26 -41.34 -25.69 24.73
C PHE A 26 -39.93 -26.25 24.90
N LEU A 27 -39.68 -27.49 24.47
CA LEU A 27 -38.35 -28.10 24.53
C LEU A 27 -37.33 -27.36 23.65
N ILE A 28 -37.70 -26.98 22.43
CA ILE A 28 -36.85 -26.21 21.52
C ILE A 28 -36.56 -24.83 22.08
N ALA A 29 -37.56 -24.15 22.64
CA ALA A 29 -37.38 -22.83 23.26
C ALA A 29 -36.45 -22.91 24.49
N LEU A 30 -36.57 -23.96 25.30
CA LEU A 30 -35.72 -24.16 26.47
C LEU A 30 -34.27 -24.47 26.07
N ILE A 31 -34.06 -25.33 25.07
CA ILE A 31 -32.73 -25.63 24.52
C ILE A 31 -32.11 -24.36 23.92
N SER A 32 -32.89 -23.58 23.17
CA SER A 32 -32.42 -22.32 22.58
C SER A 32 -32.02 -21.30 23.65
N CYS A 33 -32.81 -21.15 24.73
CA CYS A 33 -32.45 -20.30 25.86
C CYS A 33 -31.17 -20.77 26.57
N VAL A 34 -31.01 -22.08 26.79
CA VAL A 34 -29.80 -22.62 27.42
C VAL A 34 -28.58 -22.40 26.54
N VAL A 35 -28.69 -22.61 25.23
CA VAL A 35 -27.60 -22.32 24.27
C VAL A 35 -27.26 -20.84 24.27
N LEU A 36 -28.25 -19.95 24.27
CA LEU A 36 -28.04 -18.51 24.31
C LEU A 36 -27.34 -18.07 25.62
N VAL A 37 -27.76 -18.60 26.76
CA VAL A 37 -27.14 -18.32 28.07
C VAL A 37 -25.71 -18.89 28.13
N VAL A 38 -25.46 -20.07 27.57
CA VAL A 38 -24.10 -20.65 27.47
C VAL A 38 -23.23 -19.81 26.53
N LEU A 39 -23.77 -19.30 25.43
CA LEU A 39 -23.04 -18.40 24.52
C LEU A 39 -22.70 -17.08 25.21
N ILE A 40 -23.65 -16.47 25.93
CA ILE A 40 -23.41 -15.21 26.66
C ILE A 40 -22.44 -15.40 27.83
N THR A 41 -22.45 -16.56 28.50
CA THR A 41 -21.53 -16.83 29.63
C THR A 41 -20.14 -17.30 29.19
N LYS A 42 -20.01 -17.98 28.04
CA LYS A 42 -18.70 -18.37 27.48
C LYS A 42 -18.04 -17.27 26.64
N TYR A 43 -18.85 -16.37 26.08
CA TYR A 43 -18.39 -15.23 25.28
C TYR A 43 -19.03 -13.96 25.86
N PRO A 44 -18.55 -13.47 27.02
CA PRO A 44 -18.96 -12.15 27.48
C PRO A 44 -18.66 -11.15 26.37
N PHE A 45 -19.66 -10.37 25.98
CA PHE A 45 -19.48 -9.27 25.04
C PHE A 45 -18.55 -8.25 25.70
N VAL A 46 -17.25 -8.38 25.43
CA VAL A 46 -16.25 -7.40 25.84
C VAL A 46 -16.41 -6.24 24.87
N GLU A 47 -17.13 -5.21 25.30
CA GLU A 47 -17.15 -3.92 24.64
C GLU A 47 -15.75 -3.30 24.84
N ASN A 48 -14.88 -3.53 23.86
CA ASN A 48 -13.49 -3.12 23.92
C ASN A 48 -13.40 -1.61 23.64
N ASN A 49 -13.72 -0.79 24.65
CA ASN A 49 -13.56 0.66 24.64
C ASN A 49 -12.08 1.08 24.79
N THR A 50 -11.17 0.41 24.08
CA THR A 50 -9.85 0.97 23.83
C THR A 50 -10.00 2.01 22.74
N ILE A 51 -9.88 3.28 23.11
CA ILE A 51 -9.62 4.35 22.14
C ILE A 51 -8.33 3.94 21.41
N ILE A 52 -8.45 3.44 20.19
CA ILE A 52 -7.30 3.06 19.37
C ILE A 52 -6.56 4.37 19.07
N ARG A 53 -5.45 4.62 19.76
CA ARG A 53 -4.56 5.74 19.47
C ARG A 53 -4.01 5.53 18.07
N ASP A 54 -4.18 6.54 17.21
CA ASP A 54 -3.58 6.55 15.87
C ASP A 54 -2.05 6.70 16.00
N THR A 55 -1.33 5.59 15.83
CA THR A 55 0.14 5.54 15.95
C THR A 55 0.88 5.98 14.67
N TYR A 56 0.17 6.48 13.65
CA TYR A 56 0.78 6.71 12.34
C TYR A 56 1.97 7.68 12.39
N LEU A 57 1.95 8.62 13.34
CA LEU A 57 2.95 9.67 13.52
C LEU A 57 3.94 9.41 14.66
N ASP A 58 3.83 8.30 15.39
CA ASP A 58 4.57 8.11 16.65
C ASP A 58 6.10 8.15 16.47
N ASP A 59 6.61 7.74 15.30
CA ASP A 59 8.05 7.68 15.00
C ASP A 59 8.50 8.73 13.96
N VAL A 60 7.80 9.86 13.90
CA VAL A 60 8.04 10.93 12.92
C VAL A 60 8.46 12.22 13.62
N PRO A 61 9.75 12.60 13.60
CA PRO A 61 10.21 13.87 14.13
C PRO A 61 9.50 15.04 13.43
N ALA A 62 8.85 15.91 14.21
CA ALA A 62 7.97 16.95 13.68
C ALA A 62 8.71 17.98 12.82
N ASP A 63 9.95 18.30 13.19
CA ASP A 63 10.85 19.19 12.45
C ASP A 63 11.29 18.57 11.12
N LEU A 64 11.65 17.28 11.12
CA LEU A 64 12.01 16.56 9.90
C LEU A 64 10.81 16.45 8.94
N TYR A 65 9.64 16.11 9.46
CA TYR A 65 8.42 16.05 8.66
C TYR A 65 8.05 17.41 8.06
N GLN A 66 8.18 18.49 8.84
CA GLN A 66 7.94 19.84 8.32
C GLN A 66 8.95 20.19 7.21
N ALA A 67 10.22 19.84 7.37
CA ALA A 67 11.23 20.05 6.33
C ALA A 67 10.92 19.24 5.05
N VAL A 68 10.43 18.00 5.18
CA VAL A 68 9.97 17.18 4.05
C VAL A 68 8.81 17.88 3.33
N LEU A 69 7.80 18.35 4.07
CA LEU A 69 6.66 19.04 3.49
C LEU A 69 7.06 20.32 2.76
N ASP A 70 7.90 21.15 3.38
CA ASP A 70 8.34 22.42 2.82
C ASP A 70 9.21 22.24 1.56
N THR A 71 9.95 21.14 1.49
CA THR A 71 10.86 20.86 0.38
C THR A 71 10.14 20.25 -0.82
N TRP A 72 9.32 19.20 -0.59
CA TRP A 72 8.80 18.36 -1.69
C TRP A 72 7.28 18.36 -1.84
N TYR A 73 6.54 18.90 -0.87
CA TYR A 73 5.07 18.89 -0.88
C TYR A 73 4.45 20.29 -0.87
N ASN A 74 5.27 21.33 -0.94
CA ASN A 74 4.82 22.72 -1.00
C ASN A 74 4.78 23.23 -2.45
N PHE A 75 3.60 23.12 -3.08
CA PHE A 75 3.36 23.52 -4.47
C PHE A 75 2.94 24.98 -4.63
N SER A 76 3.27 25.85 -3.68
CA SER A 76 2.90 27.28 -3.73
C SER A 76 3.72 28.12 -4.71
N SER A 77 4.90 27.64 -5.14
CA SER A 77 5.75 28.28 -6.16
C SER A 77 5.66 27.54 -7.48
N ASN A 78 5.41 28.22 -8.60
CA ASN A 78 5.23 27.57 -9.91
C ASN A 78 6.53 27.09 -10.58
N GLU A 79 7.72 27.44 -10.06
CA GLU A 79 8.98 27.30 -10.79
C GLU A 79 9.64 25.92 -10.67
N LYS A 80 9.53 25.25 -9.52
CA LYS A 80 10.23 23.99 -9.25
C LYS A 80 9.56 22.73 -9.81
N TRP A 81 8.32 22.85 -10.30
CA TRP A 81 7.47 21.72 -10.62
C TRP A 81 7.23 21.63 -12.11
N TYR A 82 7.33 20.43 -12.68
CA TYR A 82 7.26 20.22 -14.14
C TYR A 82 5.83 20.13 -14.68
N ASN A 83 4.86 20.70 -13.97
CA ASN A 83 3.45 20.60 -14.32
C ASN A 83 3.16 21.29 -15.66
N LYS A 84 2.53 20.58 -16.60
CA LYS A 84 2.13 21.07 -17.94
C LYS A 84 3.28 21.52 -18.85
N LYS A 85 4.55 21.31 -18.49
CA LYS A 85 5.66 21.49 -19.43
C LYS A 85 5.55 20.39 -20.49
N ASN A 86 5.49 20.77 -21.77
CA ASN A 86 5.50 19.80 -22.86
C ASN A 86 6.92 19.23 -22.98
N ILE A 87 7.21 18.17 -22.21
CA ILE A 87 8.54 17.56 -22.13
C ILE A 87 8.96 16.97 -23.48
N SER A 88 8.01 16.40 -24.24
CA SER A 88 8.25 15.91 -25.59
C SER A 88 8.65 16.98 -26.62
N ALA A 89 8.47 18.26 -26.30
CA ALA A 89 8.89 19.39 -27.13
C ALA A 89 10.13 20.11 -26.58
N LEU A 90 10.75 19.61 -25.50
CA LEU A 90 11.99 20.19 -25.00
C LEU A 90 13.12 20.00 -26.00
N SER A 91 13.98 21.01 -26.10
CA SER A 91 15.28 20.84 -26.73
C SER A 91 16.09 19.80 -25.97
N SER A 92 17.09 19.21 -26.61
CA SER A 92 18.02 18.28 -25.94
C SER A 92 18.67 18.93 -24.70
N GLU A 93 18.99 20.21 -24.76
CA GLU A 93 19.53 20.97 -23.62
C GLU A 93 18.53 21.03 -22.46
N ALA A 94 17.29 21.45 -22.72
CA ALA A 94 16.27 21.54 -21.68
C ALA A 94 15.86 20.17 -21.11
N PHE A 95 15.99 19.10 -21.89
CA PHE A 95 15.82 17.74 -21.39
C PHE A 95 16.97 17.31 -20.47
N HIS A 96 18.23 17.67 -20.80
CA HIS A 96 19.36 17.44 -19.88
C HIS A 96 19.19 18.24 -18.59
N ASP A 97 18.74 19.50 -18.66
CA ASP A 97 18.48 20.32 -17.47
C ASP A 97 17.40 19.68 -16.59
N LEU A 98 16.33 19.15 -17.18
CA LEU A 98 15.30 18.38 -16.46
C LEU A 98 15.90 17.18 -15.72
N LEU A 99 16.74 16.38 -16.38
CA LEU A 99 17.35 15.21 -15.77
C LEU A 99 18.31 15.60 -14.64
N ALA A 100 19.10 16.66 -14.83
CA ALA A 100 19.99 17.20 -13.81
C ALA A 100 19.21 17.70 -12.60
N ASP A 101 18.10 18.41 -12.82
CA ASP A 101 17.23 18.88 -11.75
C ASP A 101 16.56 17.72 -10.98
N ILE A 102 16.11 16.67 -11.69
CA ILE A 102 15.58 15.44 -11.08
C ILE A 102 16.65 14.82 -10.20
N HIS A 103 17.84 14.60 -10.74
CA HIS A 103 18.94 14.01 -9.99
C HIS A 103 19.33 14.85 -8.76
N GLN A 104 19.33 16.18 -8.87
CA GLN A 104 19.75 17.07 -7.79
C GLN A 104 18.69 17.29 -6.71
N ASN A 105 17.41 17.36 -7.08
CA ASN A 105 16.35 17.83 -6.18
C ASN A 105 15.34 16.75 -5.80
N TRP A 106 15.25 15.68 -6.59
CA TRP A 106 14.23 14.63 -6.46
C TRP A 106 14.79 13.25 -6.12
N ILE A 107 16.11 13.09 -6.20
CA ILE A 107 16.82 11.86 -5.87
C ILE A 107 17.77 12.16 -4.72
N ILE A 108 17.55 11.50 -3.59
CA ILE A 108 18.34 11.69 -2.37
C ILE A 108 19.24 10.49 -2.18
N TRP A 109 20.52 10.74 -1.93
CA TRP A 109 21.48 9.70 -1.61
C TRP A 109 22.31 10.09 -0.39
N ASN A 110 21.85 9.66 0.78
CA ASN A 110 22.49 9.94 2.07
C ASN A 110 23.37 8.76 2.55
N HIS A 111 23.74 7.85 1.66
CA HIS A 111 24.50 6.67 2.06
C HIS A 111 25.88 7.05 2.59
N ASN A 112 26.10 6.74 3.87
CA ASN A 112 27.42 6.79 4.49
C ASN A 112 27.89 5.36 4.79
N PRO A 113 28.99 4.87 4.19
CA PRO A 113 29.48 3.50 4.39
C PRO A 113 29.94 3.23 5.83
N LYS A 114 30.10 4.26 6.66
CA LYS A 114 30.44 4.13 8.09
C LYS A 114 29.21 3.98 8.99
N GLU A 115 28.02 4.27 8.47
CA GLU A 115 26.78 4.19 9.24
C GLU A 115 26.10 2.84 8.99
N SER A 116 25.52 2.30 10.06
CA SER A 116 24.68 1.11 9.98
C SER A 116 23.24 1.50 9.65
N TYR A 117 22.48 0.51 9.18
CA TYR A 117 21.03 0.65 9.07
C TYR A 117 20.41 0.95 10.44
N VAL A 118 19.35 1.76 10.45
CA VAL A 118 18.55 2.07 11.64
C VAL A 118 17.18 1.45 11.42
N LEU A 119 17.10 0.14 11.65
CA LEU A 119 15.89 -0.66 11.45
C LEU A 119 15.13 -0.81 12.77
N GLN A 120 13.79 -0.80 12.70
CA GLN A 120 12.89 -1.11 13.81
C GLN A 120 13.00 -2.60 14.20
N GLU A 121 13.10 -3.48 13.22
CA GLU A 121 13.17 -4.94 13.36
C GLU A 121 14.47 -5.48 12.70
N PRO A 122 15.67 -5.14 13.22
CA PRO A 122 16.94 -5.49 12.59
C PRO A 122 17.19 -7.01 12.46
N ASP A 123 16.58 -7.80 13.33
CA ASP A 123 16.67 -9.27 13.35
C ASP A 123 15.80 -9.93 12.27
N VAL A 124 14.85 -9.20 11.69
CA VAL A 124 14.10 -9.68 10.53
C VAL A 124 14.98 -9.52 9.30
N GLU A 125 15.47 -10.65 8.77
CA GLU A 125 16.33 -10.63 7.58
C GLU A 125 15.53 -10.24 6.32
N ASP A 126 14.38 -10.89 6.12
CA ASP A 126 13.52 -10.71 4.95
C ASP A 126 12.12 -10.23 5.36
N PRO A 127 11.85 -8.91 5.35
CA PRO A 127 10.54 -8.37 5.70
C PRO A 127 9.53 -8.49 4.55
N SER A 128 9.93 -8.96 3.36
CA SER A 128 9.08 -8.82 2.17
C SER A 128 7.77 -9.61 2.26
N MET A 129 7.76 -10.72 3.01
CA MET A 129 6.75 -11.80 3.01
C MET A 129 6.92 -12.83 1.87
N GLY A 130 8.16 -13.08 1.44
CA GLY A 130 8.52 -14.15 0.49
C GLY A 130 8.84 -13.69 -0.94
N GLN A 131 8.51 -12.46 -1.29
CA GLN A 131 8.80 -11.79 -2.56
C GLN A 131 10.30 -11.78 -2.84
N SER A 132 11.14 -11.35 -1.89
CA SER A 132 12.58 -11.31 -2.11
C SER A 132 13.16 -12.72 -2.33
N THR A 133 12.59 -13.74 -1.69
CA THR A 133 12.92 -15.15 -1.93
C THR A 133 12.56 -15.57 -3.35
N ALA A 134 11.35 -15.27 -3.83
CA ALA A 134 10.94 -15.57 -5.20
C ALA A 134 11.83 -14.88 -6.25
N ILE A 135 12.19 -13.61 -6.02
CA ILE A 135 13.10 -12.87 -6.91
C ILE A 135 14.48 -13.51 -6.96
N ARG A 136 15.00 -13.96 -5.81
CA ARG A 136 16.28 -14.68 -5.75
C ARG A 136 16.21 -16.01 -6.51
N GLU A 137 15.11 -16.75 -6.42
CA GLU A 137 14.95 -18.00 -7.18
C GLU A 137 14.94 -17.73 -8.70
N ILE A 138 14.16 -16.74 -9.15
CA ILE A 138 14.05 -16.35 -10.57
C ILE A 138 15.41 -15.88 -11.11
N LEU A 139 16.14 -15.10 -10.33
CA LEU A 139 17.43 -14.52 -10.74
C LEU A 139 18.63 -15.36 -10.32
N ASN A 140 18.42 -16.63 -9.92
CA ASN A 140 19.47 -17.56 -9.53
C ASN A 140 20.45 -16.98 -8.49
N ASP A 141 19.89 -16.43 -7.42
CA ASP A 141 20.55 -15.81 -6.28
C ASP A 141 21.56 -14.70 -6.65
N LYS A 142 21.26 -13.96 -7.73
CA LYS A 142 22.10 -12.88 -8.25
C LYS A 142 22.58 -11.92 -7.14
N LYS A 143 23.85 -11.53 -7.24
CA LYS A 143 24.49 -10.50 -6.42
C LYS A 143 24.69 -9.21 -7.22
N ASN A 144 24.79 -8.08 -6.52
CA ASN A 144 25.10 -6.77 -7.10
C ASN A 144 24.15 -6.37 -8.23
N GLY A 145 22.85 -6.63 -8.06
CA GLY A 145 21.82 -6.17 -8.99
C GLY A 145 21.34 -4.75 -8.69
N PHE A 146 20.52 -4.21 -9.57
CA PHE A 146 19.83 -2.94 -9.36
C PHE A 146 18.31 -3.14 -9.24
N PHE A 147 17.70 -2.62 -8.17
CA PHE A 147 16.25 -2.63 -8.00
C PHE A 147 15.62 -1.24 -8.10
N ILE A 148 14.35 -1.19 -8.46
CA ILE A 148 13.48 -0.05 -8.21
C ILE A 148 12.25 -0.57 -7.44
N GLU A 149 11.93 0.06 -6.33
CA GLU A 149 10.73 -0.22 -5.53
C GLU A 149 9.89 1.04 -5.43
N CYS A 150 8.69 1.01 -6.01
CA CYS A 150 7.71 2.09 -5.91
C CYS A 150 6.57 1.65 -5.00
N GLY A 151 6.22 2.50 -4.03
CA GLY A 151 5.46 2.10 -2.83
C GLY A 151 6.37 1.56 -1.73
N ALA A 152 7.53 2.19 -1.54
CA ALA A 152 8.53 1.72 -0.59
C ALA A 152 8.12 1.86 0.88
N TYR A 153 6.96 2.47 1.16
CA TYR A 153 6.42 2.68 2.49
C TYR A 153 7.46 3.36 3.41
N ASP A 154 7.70 2.83 4.60
CA ASP A 154 8.68 3.37 5.54
C ASP A 154 10.13 2.91 5.26
N GLY A 155 10.35 2.22 4.14
CA GLY A 155 11.65 1.69 3.72
C GLY A 155 12.11 0.44 4.48
N GLU A 156 11.27 -0.17 5.32
CA GLU A 156 11.61 -1.36 6.09
C GLU A 156 10.48 -2.38 6.14
N ILE A 157 9.33 -2.00 6.71
CA ILE A 157 8.19 -2.86 6.89
C ILE A 157 7.69 -3.27 5.51
N ARG A 158 7.59 -4.60 5.28
CA ARG A 158 7.18 -5.18 4.00
C ARG A 158 8.05 -4.81 2.80
N SER A 159 9.26 -4.27 3.01
CA SER A 159 10.12 -3.89 1.88
C SER A 159 10.51 -5.12 1.05
N ASN A 160 10.23 -5.05 -0.24
CA ASN A 160 10.54 -6.10 -1.19
C ASN A 160 12.04 -6.19 -1.54
N THR A 161 12.81 -5.15 -1.19
CA THR A 161 14.20 -5.00 -1.62
C THR A 161 15.23 -4.94 -0.49
N LEU A 162 14.80 -4.78 0.76
CA LEU A 162 15.72 -4.63 1.89
C LEU A 162 16.67 -5.83 2.04
N PHE A 163 16.18 -7.05 1.86
CA PHE A 163 17.01 -8.25 1.89
C PHE A 163 18.09 -8.25 0.79
N LEU A 164 17.69 -7.87 -0.44
CA LEU A 164 18.59 -7.80 -1.59
C LEU A 164 19.71 -6.78 -1.35
N GLU A 165 19.35 -5.62 -0.79
CA GLU A 165 20.29 -4.56 -0.44
C GLU A 165 21.27 -5.01 0.67
N ARG A 166 20.75 -5.56 1.78
CA ARG A 166 21.55 -5.95 2.95
C ARG A 166 22.49 -7.12 2.67
N PHE A 167 22.00 -8.16 1.98
CA PHE A 167 22.65 -9.47 1.94
C PHE A 167 23.10 -9.91 0.54
N LYS A 168 22.62 -9.23 -0.51
CA LYS A 168 23.01 -9.53 -1.90
C LYS A 168 23.86 -8.43 -2.54
N GLY A 169 24.12 -7.34 -1.84
CA GLY A 169 24.95 -6.23 -2.33
C GLY A 169 24.26 -5.43 -3.42
N TRP A 170 22.93 -5.52 -3.52
CA TRP A 170 22.19 -4.77 -4.51
C TRP A 170 22.15 -3.29 -4.14
N SER A 171 22.13 -2.45 -5.17
CA SER A 171 21.79 -1.03 -5.08
C SER A 171 20.39 -0.81 -5.64
N GLY A 172 19.78 0.34 -5.40
CA GLY A 172 18.48 0.62 -6.01
C GLY A 172 17.93 1.98 -5.69
N LEU A 173 16.68 2.19 -6.10
CA LEU A 173 15.89 3.39 -5.85
C LEU A 173 14.58 3.01 -5.15
N LEU A 174 14.26 3.71 -4.06
CA LEU A 174 12.99 3.64 -3.34
C LEU A 174 12.16 4.89 -3.63
N ILE A 175 10.93 4.70 -4.08
CA ILE A 175 9.99 5.76 -4.40
C ILE A 175 8.79 5.65 -3.45
N GLU A 176 8.49 6.72 -2.73
CA GLU A 176 7.37 6.78 -1.79
C GLU A 176 6.67 8.14 -1.87
N ALA A 177 5.36 8.13 -2.07
CA ALA A 177 4.56 9.32 -2.28
C ALA A 177 4.02 9.91 -0.97
N ASP A 178 3.76 9.10 0.06
CA ASP A 178 3.26 9.58 1.34
C ASP A 178 4.39 10.28 2.12
N PRO A 179 4.24 11.58 2.46
CA PRO A 179 5.29 12.33 3.14
C PRO A 179 5.60 11.79 4.54
N ILE A 180 4.65 11.14 5.20
CA ILE A 180 4.86 10.54 6.53
C ILE A 180 5.74 9.29 6.39
N ASN A 181 5.39 8.39 5.47
CA ASN A 181 6.18 7.17 5.22
C ASN A 181 7.58 7.52 4.72
N PHE A 182 7.68 8.48 3.80
CA PHE A 182 8.97 8.99 3.34
C PHE A 182 9.82 9.55 4.48
N THR A 183 9.21 10.29 5.42
CA THR A 183 9.93 10.82 6.60
C THR A 183 10.45 9.69 7.50
N LYS A 184 9.70 8.60 7.66
CA LYS A 184 10.19 7.40 8.37
C LYS A 184 11.36 6.76 7.62
N MET A 185 11.25 6.63 6.30
CA MET A 185 12.29 6.06 5.46
C MET A 185 13.61 6.81 5.52
N LEU A 186 13.58 8.15 5.59
CA LEU A 186 14.78 8.98 5.77
C LEU A 186 15.59 8.62 7.02
N GLN A 187 14.94 8.07 8.04
CA GLN A 187 15.58 7.70 9.31
C GLN A 187 16.23 6.31 9.27
N LYS A 188 16.01 5.51 8.22
CA LYS A 188 16.42 4.08 8.17
C LYS A 188 17.87 3.85 7.75
N ASN A 189 18.55 4.88 7.25
CA ASN A 189 19.89 4.76 6.64
C ASN A 189 19.94 3.69 5.53
N ARG A 190 18.89 3.59 4.70
CA ARG A 190 18.91 2.78 3.47
C ARG A 190 20.08 3.21 2.59
N LYS A 191 20.72 2.25 1.91
CA LYS A 191 21.83 2.52 0.98
C LYS A 191 21.34 2.93 -0.41
N ALA A 192 20.10 2.57 -0.73
CA ALA A 192 19.41 2.97 -1.94
C ALA A 192 19.23 4.49 -2.06
N TYR A 193 19.06 4.95 -3.29
CA TYR A 193 18.50 6.27 -3.58
C TYR A 193 17.07 6.34 -3.07
N LEU A 194 16.62 7.52 -2.63
CA LEU A 194 15.28 7.77 -2.13
C LEU A 194 14.60 8.88 -2.95
N SER A 195 13.30 8.76 -3.21
CA SER A 195 12.52 9.80 -3.91
C SER A 195 11.14 10.00 -3.25
N PRO A 196 10.80 11.23 -2.79
CA PRO A 196 9.51 11.60 -2.20
C PRO A 196 8.48 11.94 -3.28
N THR A 197 8.18 10.99 -4.14
CA THR A 197 7.42 11.18 -5.39
C THR A 197 6.53 10.00 -5.68
N CYS A 198 5.79 10.08 -6.79
CA CYS A 198 5.07 8.97 -7.41
C CYS A 198 5.65 8.63 -8.79
N LEU A 199 5.33 7.45 -9.31
CA LEU A 199 5.47 7.19 -10.73
C LEU A 199 4.29 7.83 -11.49
N SER A 200 4.61 8.50 -12.60
CA SER A 200 3.58 9.15 -13.42
C SER A 200 2.81 8.10 -14.21
N ILE A 201 1.47 8.24 -14.21
CA ILE A 201 0.55 7.48 -15.08
C ILE A 201 0.49 8.04 -16.51
N THR A 202 1.38 8.97 -16.84
CA THR A 202 1.53 9.52 -18.19
C THR A 202 3.01 9.56 -18.55
N LYS A 203 3.33 9.74 -19.84
CA LYS A 203 4.72 9.85 -20.32
C LYS A 203 5.43 11.15 -19.92
N ASN A 204 4.74 12.05 -19.21
CA ASN A 204 5.29 13.33 -18.77
C ASN A 204 5.27 13.42 -17.23
N PRO A 205 6.14 14.22 -16.62
CA PRO A 205 6.02 14.60 -15.22
C PRO A 205 4.66 15.27 -14.96
N THR A 206 4.04 14.94 -13.83
CA THR A 206 2.73 15.46 -13.43
C THR A 206 2.73 15.78 -11.95
N VAL A 207 1.81 16.64 -11.51
CA VAL A 207 1.48 16.74 -10.08
C VAL A 207 0.12 16.10 -9.92
N ALA A 208 0.02 15.07 -9.07
CA ALA A 208 -1.20 14.32 -8.85
C ALA A 208 -1.72 14.52 -7.41
N SER A 209 -2.99 14.21 -7.21
CA SER A 209 -3.56 14.07 -5.86
C SER A 209 -3.26 12.67 -5.34
N PHE A 210 -2.69 12.59 -4.15
CA PHE A 210 -2.38 11.33 -3.45
C PHE A 210 -3.17 11.26 -2.15
N LEU A 211 -3.90 10.17 -1.95
CA LEU A 211 -4.60 9.86 -0.72
C LEU A 211 -3.65 9.17 0.26
N MET A 212 -3.33 9.85 1.36
CA MET A 212 -2.52 9.31 2.45
C MET A 212 -3.35 8.30 3.25
N ALA A 213 -2.89 7.05 3.29
CA ALA A 213 -3.61 5.97 3.97
C ALA A 213 -2.69 4.85 4.45
N ARG A 214 -1.60 5.20 5.15
CA ARG A 214 -0.63 4.22 5.68
C ARG A 214 -0.10 3.34 4.54
N ASN A 215 -0.32 2.03 4.61
CA ASN A 215 0.17 1.06 3.64
C ASN A 215 -0.76 0.88 2.44
N VAL A 216 -1.90 1.58 2.37
CA VAL A 216 -2.86 1.53 1.24
C VAL A 216 -3.06 2.92 0.61
N GLY A 217 -2.05 3.78 0.74
CA GLY A 217 -2.04 5.11 0.12
C GLY A 217 -1.88 4.99 -1.39
N ARG A 218 -2.60 5.81 -2.16
CA ARG A 218 -2.66 5.69 -3.62
C ARG A 218 -2.95 7.01 -4.32
N LEU A 219 -2.68 7.05 -5.62
CA LEU A 219 -3.16 8.14 -6.47
C LEU A 219 -4.69 8.13 -6.48
N HIS A 220 -5.28 9.24 -6.06
CA HIS A 220 -6.72 9.36 -5.88
C HIS A 220 -7.13 10.83 -5.90
N GLU A 221 -8.07 11.17 -6.77
CA GLU A 221 -8.65 12.50 -6.83
C GLU A 221 -9.80 12.61 -5.81
N PRO A 222 -9.84 13.65 -4.98
CA PRO A 222 -10.94 13.85 -4.04
C PRO A 222 -12.25 14.03 -4.81
N LYS A 223 -13.28 13.25 -4.44
CA LYS A 223 -14.61 13.39 -5.04
C LYS A 223 -15.29 14.66 -4.52
N ASN A 224 -15.77 15.50 -5.43
CA ASN A 224 -16.55 16.71 -5.13
C ASN A 224 -18.06 16.43 -5.00
N THR A 225 -18.48 15.24 -4.55
CA THR A 225 -19.90 14.83 -4.60
C THR A 225 -20.46 14.51 -3.22
N THR A 226 -21.77 14.75 -3.05
CA THR A 226 -22.61 14.35 -1.91
C THR A 226 -23.00 12.86 -1.97
N GLU A 227 -22.28 12.06 -2.75
CA GLU A 227 -22.57 10.62 -2.89
C GLU A 227 -22.00 9.83 -1.71
N ASP A 228 -22.56 8.64 -1.47
CA ASP A 228 -22.02 7.68 -0.51
C ASP A 228 -20.59 7.32 -0.90
N VAL A 229 -19.63 7.90 -0.15
CA VAL A 229 -18.23 7.51 -0.29
C VAL A 229 -18.07 6.13 0.33
N LEU A 230 -17.51 5.20 -0.44
CA LEU A 230 -17.22 3.86 0.06
C LEU A 230 -16.36 3.94 1.32
N ALA A 231 -16.65 3.11 2.31
CA ALA A 231 -15.81 2.98 3.49
C ALA A 231 -14.46 2.38 3.08
N ASN A 232 -13.39 2.83 3.74
CA ASN A 232 -12.07 2.23 3.58
C ASN A 232 -12.13 0.74 3.96
N THR A 233 -11.44 -0.10 3.19
CA THR A 233 -11.23 -1.52 3.49
C THR A 233 -9.80 -1.74 3.98
N LEU A 234 -9.44 -2.99 4.28
CA LEU A 234 -8.05 -3.34 4.61
C LEU A 234 -7.10 -3.16 3.41
N ASP A 235 -7.64 -3.24 2.19
CA ASP A 235 -6.87 -3.29 0.95
C ASP A 235 -6.99 -1.98 0.14
N VAL A 236 -8.02 -1.17 0.37
CA VAL A 236 -8.26 0.04 -0.44
C VAL A 236 -8.77 1.20 0.41
N ALA A 237 -8.09 2.34 0.29
CA ALA A 237 -8.56 3.62 0.82
C ALA A 237 -9.39 4.41 -0.21
N TYR A 238 -10.51 4.97 0.26
CA TYR A 238 -11.39 5.86 -0.50
C TYR A 238 -11.53 7.25 0.15
N THR A 239 -11.22 7.37 1.43
CA THR A 239 -11.32 8.61 2.22
C THR A 239 -10.07 8.82 3.06
N GLY A 240 -9.71 10.09 3.28
CA GLY A 240 -8.58 10.49 4.10
C GLY A 240 -7.97 11.82 3.67
N LYS A 241 -6.80 12.12 4.22
CA LYS A 241 -6.06 13.34 3.88
C LYS A 241 -5.42 13.17 2.51
N HIS A 242 -5.62 14.17 1.64
CA HIS A 242 -4.92 14.22 0.37
C HIS A 242 -3.75 15.19 0.42
N VAL A 243 -2.70 14.86 -0.31
CA VAL A 243 -1.57 15.76 -0.59
C VAL A 243 -1.34 15.83 -2.09
N ARG A 244 -0.73 16.91 -2.55
CA ARG A 244 -0.23 16.99 -3.93
C ARG A 244 1.16 16.35 -3.94
N VAL A 245 1.48 15.59 -4.99
CA VAL A 245 2.78 14.91 -5.11
C VAL A 245 3.27 15.06 -6.53
N GLN A 246 4.58 15.32 -6.69
CA GLN A 246 5.23 15.31 -7.99
C GLN A 246 5.42 13.85 -8.43
N CYS A 247 4.95 13.51 -9.62
CA CYS A 247 5.20 12.22 -10.24
C CYS A 247 6.13 12.35 -11.44
N PHE A 248 7.02 11.38 -11.63
CA PHE A 248 7.90 11.29 -12.80
C PHE A 248 7.69 9.95 -13.52
N PRO A 249 7.76 9.92 -14.86
CA PRO A 249 7.80 8.65 -15.58
C PRO A 249 9.05 7.86 -15.17
N LEU A 250 8.96 6.52 -15.13
CA LEU A 250 10.07 5.65 -14.74
C LEU A 250 11.35 5.93 -15.57
N THR A 251 11.18 6.24 -16.85
CA THR A 251 12.27 6.57 -17.77
C THR A 251 13.11 7.77 -17.34
N HIS A 252 12.53 8.72 -16.60
CA HIS A 252 13.28 9.88 -16.10
C HIS A 252 14.23 9.47 -14.98
N TYR A 253 13.81 8.57 -14.08
CA TYR A 253 14.71 8.02 -13.06
C TYR A 253 15.83 7.20 -13.68
N ILE A 254 15.51 6.36 -14.66
CA ILE A 254 16.49 5.56 -15.40
C ILE A 254 17.55 6.46 -16.04
N ALA A 255 17.10 7.51 -16.74
CA ALA A 255 17.99 8.44 -17.41
C ALA A 255 18.81 9.29 -16.42
N ALA A 256 18.17 9.83 -15.37
CA ALA A 256 18.82 10.67 -14.36
C ALA A 256 19.87 9.92 -13.53
N LEU A 257 19.66 8.63 -13.28
CA LEU A 257 20.61 7.75 -12.58
C LEU A 257 21.55 6.99 -13.52
N GLU A 258 21.46 7.21 -14.83
CA GLU A 258 22.22 6.50 -15.86
C GLU A 258 22.14 4.96 -15.74
N ILE A 259 20.97 4.46 -15.33
CA ILE A 259 20.73 3.03 -15.13
C ILE A 259 20.60 2.35 -16.49
N LYS A 260 21.36 1.27 -16.68
CA LYS A 260 21.29 0.46 -17.91
C LYS A 260 20.30 -0.68 -17.84
N THR A 261 20.22 -1.31 -16.67
CA THR A 261 19.40 -2.51 -16.44
C THR A 261 18.79 -2.41 -15.05
N ILE A 262 17.49 -2.70 -14.96
CA ILE A 262 16.79 -2.92 -13.70
C ILE A 262 16.61 -4.43 -13.55
N ASP A 263 17.30 -5.03 -12.58
CA ASP A 263 17.19 -6.47 -12.33
C ASP A 263 15.84 -6.82 -11.70
N TYR A 264 15.32 -5.94 -10.84
CA TYR A 264 14.03 -6.12 -10.18
C TYR A 264 13.25 -4.80 -10.09
N PHE A 265 12.06 -4.76 -10.68
CA PHE A 265 11.12 -3.66 -10.52
C PHE A 265 9.92 -4.13 -9.69
N SER A 266 9.84 -3.65 -8.45
CA SER A 266 8.69 -3.82 -7.56
C SER A 266 7.77 -2.61 -7.69
N LEU A 267 6.52 -2.83 -8.12
CA LEU A 267 5.51 -1.80 -8.27
C LEU A 267 4.29 -2.18 -7.42
N ASP A 268 4.19 -1.58 -6.24
CA ASP A 268 3.16 -1.83 -5.24
C ASP A 268 2.58 -0.47 -4.79
N ILE A 269 1.72 0.12 -5.63
CA ILE A 269 1.23 1.50 -5.44
C ILE A 269 -0.27 1.54 -5.11
N GLU A 270 -0.83 0.37 -4.78
CA GLU A 270 -2.19 0.18 -4.29
C GLU A 270 -3.23 0.77 -5.26
N GLY A 271 -2.93 0.67 -6.56
CA GLY A 271 -3.71 1.15 -7.70
C GLY A 271 -2.88 1.91 -8.76
N ASN A 272 -3.37 1.88 -10.00
CA ASN A 272 -2.74 2.51 -11.19
C ASN A 272 -1.44 1.84 -11.69
N GLU A 273 -1.15 0.60 -11.28
CA GLU A 273 0.01 -0.18 -11.73
C GLU A 273 0.01 -0.31 -13.25
N ILE A 274 -1.14 -0.68 -13.83
CA ILE A 274 -1.30 -0.82 -15.28
C ILE A 274 -1.04 0.52 -15.99
N ASP A 275 -1.58 1.62 -15.46
CA ASP A 275 -1.40 2.94 -16.06
C ASP A 275 0.09 3.35 -16.05
N VAL A 276 0.83 3.03 -14.99
CA VAL A 276 2.29 3.24 -14.94
C VAL A 276 2.99 2.35 -15.97
N LEU A 277 2.66 1.06 -16.06
CA LEU A 277 3.30 0.13 -17.01
C LEU A 277 3.08 0.55 -18.46
N GLU A 278 1.91 1.10 -18.80
CA GLU A 278 1.62 1.63 -20.14
C GLU A 278 2.52 2.81 -20.54
N THR A 279 3.15 3.48 -19.57
CA THR A 279 4.13 4.55 -19.85
C THR A 279 5.52 4.04 -20.20
N ILE A 280 5.85 2.78 -19.89
CA ILE A 280 7.20 2.23 -20.00
C ILE A 280 7.46 1.74 -21.44
N PRO A 281 8.48 2.29 -22.14
CA PRO A 281 8.89 1.76 -23.44
C PRO A 281 9.76 0.52 -23.23
N PHE A 282 9.15 -0.65 -23.07
CA PHE A 282 9.85 -1.93 -22.84
C PHE A 282 10.80 -2.37 -23.96
N ASN A 283 10.73 -1.72 -25.13
CA ASN A 283 11.70 -1.87 -26.23
C ASN A 283 13.00 -1.09 -26.00
N GLU A 284 13.00 -0.12 -25.08
CA GLU A 284 14.12 0.80 -24.80
C GLU A 284 14.67 0.64 -23.38
N VAL A 285 13.86 0.10 -22.46
CA VAL A 285 14.22 -0.10 -21.06
C VAL A 285 14.43 -1.59 -20.78
N ASP A 286 15.60 -1.94 -20.23
CA ASP A 286 15.94 -3.31 -19.85
C ASP A 286 15.52 -3.61 -18.40
N ILE A 287 14.36 -4.24 -18.23
CA ILE A 287 13.88 -4.76 -16.93
C ILE A 287 13.86 -6.29 -16.97
N LYS A 288 14.53 -6.97 -16.03
CA LYS A 288 14.61 -8.44 -15.98
C LYS A 288 13.39 -9.09 -15.35
N VAL A 289 12.95 -8.58 -14.20
CA VAL A 289 11.80 -9.12 -13.46
C VAL A 289 10.94 -7.97 -12.95
N GLN A 290 9.61 -8.14 -13.08
CA GLN A 290 8.61 -7.19 -12.62
C GLN A 290 7.67 -7.90 -11.63
N HIS A 291 7.38 -7.25 -10.50
CA HIS A 291 6.40 -7.72 -9.53
C HIS A 291 5.35 -6.62 -9.32
N LEU A 292 4.09 -7.01 -9.41
CA LEU A 292 2.91 -6.17 -9.19
C LEU A 292 2.11 -6.80 -8.03
N LEU A 293 1.52 -5.96 -7.19
CA LEU A 293 0.58 -6.37 -6.13
C LEU A 293 -0.84 -5.89 -6.43
#